data_AF-A0A6P4ZK95-F1
#
_entry.id   AF-A0A6P4ZK95-F1
#
_cell.length_a   1.000
_cell.length_b   1.000
_cell.length_c   1.000
_cell.angle_alpha   90.00
_cell.angle_beta   90.00
_cell.angle_gamma   90.00
#
_symmetry.space_group_name_H-M   'P 1'
#
loop_
_entity.id
_entity.type
_entity.pdbx_description
1 polymer ?
#
loop_
_entity_poly.entity_id
_entity_poly.type
_entity_poly.pdbx_seq_one_letter_code
_entity_poly.pdbx_strand_id
1 'polypeptide(L)'
;MDATFPNRKSLFLNLVLFAAGSKLKQIPCSECKAAKLSISAADQKRREASLKRYERRRINIFHGRNQVNGSSPISYPAHGVSVIPMRSVWLKGLQVEWFSLYNIRSNIKLKFQINATRGVFNLIGHVHDVDVTGNGSKTITISTYSPSLLNLQLKYIAYENTFFDANIVDRVIIQFMEFTATMPIHIQHVQLPWLFEDGTGQVKDRVTVVLKTFLRYSRLKNAIESVNRLYPGTRIVVADDTPDHLFTSFQSSNVDHYRMPAYKGYFAGRNLGLSQVWTEYFFYMDDDMMITETTKMDFLVSFLDETNFHLVGVGIQDRLSPTTYLALGNKTHRCIVQKPDPGYYSEIRGFPGIYTNDAVLNIFLASTNEAKAVGFDPHPLLARIGHNEFFLSALGRLRVAACSFCAVRHVRGGPVPGNYSKYRKPEKRFKAKRNNYNLYMHNIDCVKTQWVVNKARKQ
;
A
#
# COMPACT_ATOMS: atom_id res chain seq x y z
N MET A 1 53.32 4.45 50.20
CA MET A 1 52.38 3.78 51.12
C MET A 1 51.46 4.85 51.67
N ASP A 2 50.16 4.63 51.50
CA ASP A 2 49.00 5.24 52.15
C ASP A 2 48.86 6.76 52.22
N ALA A 3 47.92 7.27 51.40
CA ALA A 3 47.02 8.34 51.80
C ALA A 3 45.63 8.10 51.17
N THR A 4 44.69 7.82 52.06
CA THR A 4 43.30 7.41 51.89
C THR A 4 42.41 8.37 51.09
N PHE A 5 41.59 7.80 50.20
CA PHE A 5 40.43 8.42 49.57
C PHE A 5 39.31 8.74 50.58
N PRO A 6 38.61 9.89 50.51
CA PRO A 6 37.33 10.06 51.15
C PRO A 6 36.18 9.63 50.22
N ASN A 7 35.48 8.59 50.65
CA ASN A 7 34.12 8.15 50.37
C ASN A 7 33.28 8.95 49.34
N ARG A 8 33.02 8.32 48.19
CA ARG A 8 31.81 8.57 47.37
C ARG A 8 30.58 8.05 48.13
N LYS A 9 29.87 8.92 48.85
CA LYS A 9 28.49 8.62 49.23
C LYS A 9 27.64 8.55 47.96
N SER A 10 27.23 7.32 47.66
CA SER A 10 26.25 6.98 46.64
C SER A 10 24.94 7.75 46.90
N LEU A 11 24.54 8.62 45.98
CA LEU A 11 23.16 9.08 45.88
C LEU A 11 22.30 7.89 45.42
N PHE A 12 21.69 7.19 46.38
CA PHE A 12 20.57 6.31 46.10
C PHE A 12 19.38 7.20 45.72
N LEU A 13 19.07 7.30 44.43
CA LEU A 13 17.85 7.93 43.94
C LEU A 13 16.68 6.98 44.26
N ASN A 14 15.83 7.35 45.21
CA ASN A 14 14.58 6.64 45.49
C ASN A 14 13.63 6.80 44.29
N LEU A 15 13.57 5.77 43.45
CA LEU A 15 12.68 5.70 42.29
C LEU A 15 11.33 5.11 42.73
N VAL A 16 10.24 5.86 42.57
CA VAL A 16 8.88 5.34 42.78
C VAL A 16 8.31 4.98 41.41
N LEU A 17 8.24 3.68 41.12
CA LEU A 17 7.55 3.14 39.95
C LEU A 17 6.04 3.15 40.24
N PHE A 18 5.29 3.98 39.54
CA PHE A 18 3.84 3.94 39.59
C PHE A 18 3.34 2.80 38.69
N ALA A 19 2.44 1.98 39.22
CA ALA A 19 1.80 0.89 38.49
C ALA A 19 0.83 1.43 37.42
N ALA A 20 1.34 1.96 36.31
CA ALA A 20 0.60 2.11 35.06
C ALA A 20 0.42 0.72 34.40
N GLY A 21 -0.19 -0.21 35.14
CA GLY A 21 0.10 -1.64 35.03
C GLY A 21 -0.83 -2.49 34.17
N SER A 22 -1.87 -1.95 33.52
CA SER A 22 -2.83 -2.77 32.77
C SER A 22 -2.84 -2.54 31.25
N LYS A 23 -2.58 -1.32 30.75
CA LYS A 23 -2.66 -1.00 29.30
C LYS A 23 -1.34 -0.96 28.55
N LEU A 24 -0.21 -0.85 29.25
CA LEU A 24 1.13 -0.99 28.68
C LEU A 24 1.59 -2.45 28.55
N LYS A 25 0.91 -3.37 29.26
CA LYS A 25 1.15 -4.81 29.11
C LYS A 25 0.59 -5.25 27.75
N GLN A 26 1.49 -5.50 26.80
CA GLN A 26 1.20 -6.46 25.75
C GLN A 26 0.98 -7.80 26.46
N ILE A 27 -0.26 -8.28 26.50
CA ILE A 27 -0.53 -9.64 26.95
C ILE A 27 0.26 -10.55 26.01
N PRO A 28 1.22 -11.34 26.52
CA PRO A 28 1.97 -12.25 25.68
C PRO A 28 1.00 -13.20 24.98
N CYS A 29 1.19 -13.43 23.67
CA CYS A 29 0.34 -14.36 22.92
C CYS A 29 0.35 -15.78 23.52
N SER A 30 1.36 -16.12 24.34
CA SER A 30 1.44 -17.37 25.11
C SER A 30 0.32 -17.56 26.13
N GLU A 31 -0.36 -16.49 26.56
CA GLU A 31 -1.50 -16.54 27.49
C GLU A 31 -2.86 -16.63 26.77
N CYS A 32 -2.89 -16.50 25.44
CA CYS A 32 -4.11 -16.68 24.67
C CYS A 32 -4.48 -18.17 24.65
N LYS A 33 -5.61 -18.54 25.28
CA LYS A 33 -6.30 -19.83 25.11
C LYS A 33 -6.91 -19.98 23.70
N ALA A 34 -6.17 -19.56 22.67
CA ALA A 34 -6.60 -19.59 21.28
C ALA A 34 -6.07 -20.86 20.61
N ALA A 35 -6.78 -21.34 19.59
CA ALA A 35 -6.35 -22.43 18.74
C ALA A 35 -4.93 -22.14 18.21
N LYS A 36 -3.95 -22.94 18.61
CA LYS A 36 -2.62 -22.90 18.00
C LYS A 36 -2.71 -23.58 16.65
N LEU A 37 -2.29 -22.88 15.61
CA LEU A 37 -2.19 -23.44 14.27
C LEU A 37 -1.14 -24.58 14.29
N SER A 38 -1.59 -25.83 14.13
CA SER A 38 -0.72 -26.98 13.94
C SER A 38 -0.42 -27.14 12.45
N ILE A 39 0.76 -26.69 12.02
CA ILE A 39 1.20 -26.78 10.63
C ILE A 39 2.57 -27.46 10.54
N SER A 40 2.83 -28.12 9.41
CA SER A 40 4.11 -28.77 9.18
C SER A 40 5.25 -27.75 9.08
N ALA A 41 6.50 -28.18 9.26
CA ALA A 41 7.66 -27.32 9.06
C ALA A 41 7.72 -26.76 7.61
N ALA A 42 7.24 -27.52 6.63
CA ALA A 42 7.15 -27.08 5.24
C ALA A 42 6.11 -25.97 5.05
N ASP A 43 4.93 -26.10 5.68
CA ASP A 43 3.89 -25.06 5.67
C ASP A 43 4.35 -23.79 6.37
N GLN A 44 5.08 -23.92 7.48
CA GLN A 44 5.66 -22.78 8.17
C GLN A 44 6.64 -22.02 7.28
N LYS A 45 7.54 -22.72 6.57
CA LYS A 45 8.47 -22.12 5.61
C LYS A 45 7.74 -21.42 4.46
N ARG A 46 6.67 -22.03 3.92
CA ARG A 46 5.83 -21.42 2.87
C ARG A 46 5.16 -20.14 3.38
N ARG A 47 4.60 -20.18 4.58
CA ARG A 47 3.98 -19.03 5.23
C ARG A 47 4.96 -17.87 5.42
N GLU A 48 6.18 -18.17 5.87
CA GLU A 48 7.25 -17.17 6.03
C GLU A 48 7.66 -16.53 4.70
N ALA A 49 7.75 -17.33 3.63
CA ALA A 49 8.03 -16.82 2.28
C ALA A 49 6.92 -15.89 1.79
N SER A 50 5.65 -16.30 1.93
CA SER A 50 4.48 -15.47 1.59
C SER A 50 4.46 -14.17 2.41
N LEU A 51 4.74 -14.26 3.71
CA LEU A 51 4.84 -13.08 4.59
C LEU A 51 5.97 -12.14 4.15
N LYS A 52 7.13 -12.66 3.78
CA LYS A 52 8.25 -11.85 3.29
C LYS A 52 7.89 -11.09 2.01
N ARG A 53 7.15 -11.72 1.08
CA ARG A 53 6.66 -11.04 -0.13
C ARG A 53 5.66 -9.93 0.20
N TYR A 54 4.70 -10.22 1.08
CA TYR A 54 3.74 -9.23 1.58
C TYR A 54 4.44 -8.02 2.23
N GLU A 55 5.37 -8.26 3.16
CA GLU A 55 6.10 -7.19 3.84
C GLU A 55 6.98 -6.36 2.89
N ARG A 56 7.55 -6.98 1.84
CA ARG A 56 8.34 -6.23 0.84
C ARG A 56 7.50 -5.21 0.08
N ARG A 57 6.22 -5.49 -0.17
CA ARG A 57 5.31 -4.57 -0.88
C ARG A 57 4.80 -3.45 0.00
N ARG A 58 4.70 -3.67 1.31
CA ARG A 58 4.23 -2.67 2.28
C ARG A 58 5.11 -1.43 2.32
N ILE A 59 4.45 -0.28 2.47
CA ILE A 59 5.12 0.96 2.86
C ILE A 59 5.47 0.83 4.35
N ASN A 60 6.76 0.70 4.64
CA ASN A 60 7.23 0.60 6.01
C ASN A 60 7.42 1.99 6.62
N ILE A 61 6.39 2.48 7.32
CA ILE A 61 6.42 3.77 8.05
C ILE A 61 7.41 3.71 9.24
N PHE A 62 7.79 2.51 9.70
CA PHE A 62 8.69 2.27 10.83
C PHE A 62 10.18 2.28 10.47
N HIS A 63 10.54 2.30 9.18
CA HIS A 63 11.94 2.27 8.74
C HIS A 63 12.71 3.58 8.97
N GLY A 64 12.04 4.64 9.43
CA GLY A 64 12.67 5.90 9.77
C GLY A 64 12.35 6.28 11.20
N ARG A 65 12.91 5.59 12.21
CA ARG A 65 12.97 6.18 13.54
C ARG A 65 14.00 7.30 13.51
N ASN A 66 13.57 8.45 13.00
CA ASN A 66 14.41 9.63 12.86
C ASN A 66 14.29 10.43 14.14
N GLN A 67 15.42 10.57 14.82
CA GLN A 67 15.56 11.48 15.95
C GLN A 67 15.93 12.86 15.41
N VAL A 68 15.28 13.92 15.89
CA VAL A 68 15.70 15.28 15.58
C VAL A 68 16.67 15.74 16.66
N ASN A 69 17.93 15.89 16.25
CA ASN A 69 18.99 16.55 17.00
C ASN A 69 19.55 17.67 16.11
N GLY A 70 19.64 18.89 16.62
CA GLY A 70 20.19 20.04 15.88
C GLY A 70 19.23 21.24 15.80
N SER A 71 19.73 22.39 16.24
CA SER A 71 19.11 23.74 16.25
C SER A 71 17.99 24.01 17.25
N SER A 72 17.37 22.99 17.85
CA SER A 72 16.48 23.13 19.02
C SER A 72 17.10 22.40 20.21
N PRO A 73 16.97 22.91 21.45
CA PRO A 73 17.36 22.15 22.64
C PRO A 73 16.47 20.93 22.84
N ILE A 74 15.30 20.85 22.20
CA ILE A 74 14.37 19.73 22.33
C ILE A 74 14.74 18.65 21.30
N SER A 75 15.03 17.46 21.80
CA SER A 75 15.26 16.26 21.00
C SER A 75 14.12 15.25 21.23
N TYR A 76 13.57 14.76 20.13
CA TYR A 76 12.36 13.93 20.09
C TYR A 76 12.35 13.03 18.84
N PRO A 77 11.61 11.91 18.88
CA PRO A 77 11.44 11.06 17.71
C PRO A 77 10.50 11.72 16.70
N ALA A 78 11.03 12.27 15.61
CA ALA A 78 10.21 12.90 14.56
C ALA A 78 9.39 11.90 13.75
N HIS A 79 9.79 10.63 13.73
CA HIS A 79 9.08 9.55 13.06
C HIS A 79 9.22 8.23 13.82
N GLY A 80 8.34 7.26 13.53
CA GLY A 80 8.42 5.89 14.06
C GLY A 80 7.80 5.67 15.44
N VAL A 81 7.12 6.66 16.03
CA VAL A 81 6.24 6.44 17.19
C VAL A 81 4.86 6.03 16.69
N SER A 82 4.40 4.85 17.08
CA SER A 82 3.06 4.38 16.75
C SER A 82 2.39 3.65 17.89
N VAL A 83 1.07 3.70 17.91
CA VAL A 83 0.25 3.11 18.95
C VAL A 83 -1.02 2.51 18.34
N ILE A 84 -1.41 1.35 18.82
CA ILE A 84 -2.69 0.74 18.44
C ILE A 84 -3.82 1.59 19.07
N PRO A 85 -4.95 1.79 18.38
CA PRO A 85 -6.06 2.54 18.95
C PRO A 85 -6.44 2.04 20.35
N MET A 86 -6.73 2.97 21.26
CA MET A 86 -7.09 2.72 22.66
C MET A 86 -6.00 2.05 23.51
N ARG A 87 -4.74 2.08 23.05
CA ARG A 87 -3.58 1.54 23.77
C ARG A 87 -2.57 2.62 24.12
N SER A 88 -1.55 2.21 24.87
CA SER A 88 -0.46 3.07 25.32
C SER A 88 0.85 2.69 24.66
N VAL A 89 1.70 3.68 24.41
CA VAL A 89 3.07 3.50 23.93
C VAL A 89 4.04 4.33 24.76
N TRP A 90 5.22 3.78 25.01
CA TRP A 90 6.28 4.50 25.70
C TRP A 90 7.00 5.46 24.75
N LEU A 91 7.08 6.74 25.11
CA LEU A 91 7.78 7.77 24.33
C LEU A 91 9.28 7.76 24.59
N LYS A 92 9.98 6.80 24.00
CA LYS A 92 11.44 6.71 24.10
C LYS A 92 12.10 7.80 23.24
N GLY A 93 13.09 8.50 23.78
CA GLY A 93 13.90 9.48 23.05
C GLY A 93 13.48 10.95 23.23
N LEU A 94 12.58 11.26 24.17
CA LEU A 94 12.36 12.64 24.60
C LEU A 94 13.51 13.10 25.50
N GLN A 95 14.18 14.19 25.11
CA GLN A 95 15.24 14.79 25.90
C GLN A 95 15.41 16.28 25.58
N VAL A 96 16.02 17.02 26.49
CA VAL A 96 16.54 18.37 26.29
C VAL A 96 18.06 18.27 26.22
N GLU A 97 18.64 18.56 25.07
CA GLU A 97 20.09 18.42 24.81
C GLU A 97 20.89 19.64 25.26
N TRP A 98 20.27 20.81 25.29
CA TRP A 98 20.93 22.06 25.65
C TRP A 98 20.12 22.88 26.65
N PHE A 99 20.82 23.50 27.59
CA PHE A 99 20.25 24.33 28.65
C PHE A 99 20.99 25.67 28.71
N SER A 100 20.25 26.75 28.92
CA SER A 100 20.83 28.09 29.10
C SER A 100 21.64 28.15 30.40
N LEU A 101 22.92 28.50 30.30
CA LEU A 101 23.79 28.72 31.46
C LEU A 101 23.26 29.83 32.39
N TYR A 102 22.59 30.83 31.82
CA TYR A 102 21.93 31.88 32.61
C TYR A 102 20.83 31.28 33.49
N ASN A 103 19.93 30.47 32.92
CA ASN A 103 18.84 29.85 33.67
C ASN A 103 19.37 28.93 34.79
N ILE A 104 20.44 28.18 34.51
CA ILE A 104 21.08 27.32 35.51
C ILE A 104 21.69 28.16 36.65
N ARG A 105 22.47 29.21 36.31
CA ARG A 105 23.14 30.06 37.32
C ARG A 105 22.18 30.91 38.14
N SER A 106 21.10 31.39 37.51
CA SER A 106 20.06 32.19 38.15
C SER A 106 19.03 31.35 38.91
N ASN A 107 19.24 30.03 39.02
CA ASN A 107 18.35 29.09 39.68
C ASN A 107 16.89 29.21 39.19
N ILE A 108 16.72 29.38 37.88
CA ILE A 108 15.40 29.47 37.25
C ILE A 108 14.85 28.06 37.09
N LYS A 109 13.62 27.86 37.54
CA LYS A 109 12.92 26.58 37.41
C LYS A 109 12.70 26.25 35.93
N LEU A 110 13.31 25.17 35.46
CA LEU A 110 13.15 24.67 34.10
C LEU A 110 11.74 24.14 33.93
N LYS A 111 11.09 24.43 32.80
CA LYS A 111 9.73 24.00 32.50
C LYS A 111 9.66 23.36 31.12
N PHE A 112 9.27 22.09 31.09
CA PHE A 112 8.97 21.33 29.89
C PHE A 112 7.48 21.05 29.83
N GLN A 113 6.86 21.22 28.68
CA GLN A 113 5.45 20.90 28.47
C GLN A 113 5.27 20.05 27.22
N ILE A 114 4.37 19.07 27.30
CA ILE A 114 3.98 18.23 26.18
C ILE A 114 2.46 18.16 26.11
N ASN A 115 1.89 18.35 24.92
CA ASN A 115 0.45 18.43 24.68
C ASN A 115 0.03 17.55 23.50
N ALA A 116 -1.04 16.78 23.65
CA ALA A 116 -1.63 15.93 22.62
C ALA A 116 -3.07 16.35 22.28
N THR A 117 -3.52 16.04 21.06
CA THR A 117 -4.89 16.35 20.62
C THR A 117 -5.84 15.17 20.78
N ARG A 118 -5.35 13.93 20.62
CA ARG A 118 -6.14 12.68 20.53
C ARG A 118 -5.85 11.66 21.63
N GLY A 119 -4.94 11.97 22.54
CA GLY A 119 -4.59 11.10 23.66
C GLY A 119 -4.22 11.89 24.90
N VAL A 120 -3.83 11.15 25.93
CA VAL A 120 -3.35 11.67 27.21
C VAL A 120 -1.94 11.16 27.47
N PHE A 121 -1.21 11.85 28.33
CA PHE A 121 0.09 11.40 28.80
C PHE A 121 -0.02 10.85 30.21
N ASN A 122 0.65 9.73 30.45
CA ASN A 122 0.76 9.10 31.75
C ASN A 122 2.23 8.97 32.13
N LEU A 123 2.54 9.05 33.42
CA LEU A 123 3.87 8.72 33.94
C LEU A 123 3.95 7.25 34.35
N ILE A 124 4.98 6.56 33.88
CA ILE A 124 5.31 5.19 34.31
C ILE A 124 6.29 5.15 35.48
N GLY A 125 6.81 6.30 35.89
CA GLY A 125 7.76 6.47 36.99
C GLY A 125 7.90 7.94 37.36
N HIS A 126 8.24 8.20 38.62
CA HIS A 126 8.43 9.53 39.16
C HIS A 126 9.85 9.70 39.73
N VAL A 127 10.48 10.81 39.40
CA VAL A 127 11.82 11.20 39.86
C VAL A 127 11.67 12.16 41.03
N HIS A 128 12.40 11.93 42.11
CA HIS A 128 12.43 12.83 43.27
C HIS A 128 12.91 14.25 42.86
N ASP A 129 12.41 15.30 43.52
CA ASP A 129 12.70 16.71 43.22
C ASP A 129 12.33 17.18 41.80
N VAL A 130 11.31 16.55 41.21
CA VAL A 130 10.69 16.98 39.95
C VAL A 130 9.21 17.18 40.16
N ASP A 131 8.71 18.37 39.83
CA ASP A 131 7.28 18.68 39.89
C ASP A 131 6.62 18.27 38.58
N VAL A 132 5.54 17.51 38.68
CA VAL A 132 4.74 17.10 37.52
C VAL A 132 3.28 17.47 37.74
N THR A 133 2.68 18.13 36.74
CA THR A 133 1.25 18.43 36.71
C THR A 133 0.62 17.89 35.44
N GLY A 134 -0.66 17.49 35.52
CA GLY A 134 -1.42 17.00 34.37
C GLY A 134 -1.19 15.53 33.99
N ASN A 135 -0.68 14.70 34.91
CA ASN A 135 -0.62 13.25 34.72
C ASN A 135 -2.03 12.68 34.44
N GLY A 136 -2.17 11.85 33.41
CA GLY A 136 -3.46 11.34 32.94
C GLY A 136 -4.28 12.33 32.11
N SER A 137 -3.69 13.46 31.71
CA SER A 137 -4.37 14.49 30.92
C SER A 137 -3.70 14.71 29.55
N LYS A 138 -4.33 15.53 28.69
CA LYS A 138 -3.78 15.88 27.37
C LYS A 138 -2.47 16.66 27.44
N THR A 139 -2.19 17.31 28.57
CA THR A 139 -1.01 18.15 28.75
C THR A 139 -0.29 17.74 30.03
N ILE A 140 0.96 17.32 29.92
CA ILE A 140 1.85 17.19 31.07
C ILE A 140 2.81 18.37 31.10
N THR A 141 2.99 18.97 32.28
CA THR A 141 4.04 19.96 32.54
C THR A 141 4.98 19.40 33.59
N ILE A 142 6.27 19.40 33.28
CA ILE A 142 7.35 18.90 34.13
C ILE A 142 8.26 20.07 34.46
N SER A 143 8.60 20.23 35.73
CA SER A 143 9.43 21.36 36.17
C SER A 143 10.40 20.97 37.27
N THR A 144 11.63 21.45 37.18
CA THR A 144 12.69 21.18 38.16
C THR A 144 13.81 22.21 38.01
N TYR A 145 14.66 22.35 39.01
CA TYR A 145 15.86 23.19 38.94
C TYR A 145 17.07 22.45 38.33
N SER A 146 16.96 21.12 38.14
CA SER A 146 18.08 20.29 37.67
C SER A 146 17.89 19.80 36.22
N PRO A 147 18.80 20.15 35.30
CA PRO A 147 18.82 19.61 33.93
C PRO A 147 18.82 18.07 33.85
N SER A 148 19.58 17.42 34.74
CA SER A 148 19.71 15.95 34.74
C SER A 148 18.43 15.28 35.24
N LEU A 149 17.78 15.83 36.26
CA LEU A 149 16.50 15.32 36.75
C LEU A 149 15.38 15.53 35.73
N LEU A 150 15.38 16.65 34.99
CA LEU A 150 14.42 16.88 33.91
C LEU A 150 14.52 15.75 32.87
N ASN A 151 15.71 15.54 32.31
CA ASN A 151 15.93 14.50 31.31
C ASN A 151 15.66 13.08 31.83
N LEU A 152 15.90 12.84 33.13
CA LEU A 152 15.54 11.56 33.74
C LEU A 152 14.02 11.39 33.80
N GLN A 153 13.26 12.43 34.18
CA GLN A 153 11.81 12.36 34.25
C GLN A 153 11.16 12.20 32.86
N LEU A 154 11.70 12.84 31.82
CA LEU A 154 11.21 12.72 30.43
C LEU A 154 11.21 11.27 29.92
N LYS A 155 12.14 10.43 30.41
CA LYS A 155 12.21 9.00 30.06
C LYS A 155 10.99 8.22 30.55
N TYR A 156 10.17 8.76 31.44
CA TYR A 156 9.02 8.06 32.01
C TYR A 156 7.67 8.52 31.44
N ILE A 157 7.65 9.30 30.36
CA ILE A 157 6.42 9.72 29.71
C ILE A 157 5.91 8.60 28.78
N ALA A 158 4.69 8.15 29.00
CA ALA A 158 3.94 7.30 28.08
C ALA A 158 2.76 8.07 27.49
N TYR A 159 2.45 7.79 26.22
CA TYR A 159 1.26 8.29 25.56
C TYR A 159 0.18 7.20 25.60
N GLU A 160 -1.06 7.57 25.88
CA GLU A 160 -2.24 6.72 25.76
C GLU A 160 -3.21 7.35 24.76
N ASN A 161 -3.54 6.61 23.71
CA ASN A 161 -4.61 7.02 22.80
C ASN A 161 -5.97 6.83 23.49
N THR A 162 -6.80 7.87 23.47
CA THR A 162 -8.17 7.84 24.04
C THR A 162 -9.25 8.08 22.99
N PHE A 163 -8.86 8.20 21.72
CA PHE A 163 -9.73 8.42 20.58
C PHE A 163 -9.52 7.32 19.53
N PHE A 164 -10.58 6.56 19.23
CA PHE A 164 -10.52 5.52 18.22
C PHE A 164 -10.51 6.10 16.80
N ASP A 165 -9.47 5.75 16.05
CA ASP A 165 -9.41 5.86 14.59
C ASP A 165 -8.49 4.75 14.07
N ALA A 166 -8.83 4.13 12.95
CA ALA A 166 -8.05 3.02 12.40
C ALA A 166 -6.67 3.43 11.87
N ASN A 167 -6.52 4.69 11.42
CA ASN A 167 -5.26 5.22 10.91
C ASN A 167 -5.26 6.75 10.90
N ILE A 168 -4.72 7.36 11.95
CA ILE A 168 -4.61 8.82 12.09
C ILE A 168 -3.29 9.22 12.74
N VAL A 169 -2.97 10.52 12.66
CA VAL A 169 -1.83 11.10 13.38
C VAL A 169 -2.34 12.01 14.48
N ASP A 170 -1.81 11.82 15.69
CA ASP A 170 -1.88 12.81 16.75
C ASP A 170 -0.65 13.72 16.66
N ARG A 171 -0.88 15.03 16.59
CA ARG A 171 0.19 16.02 16.52
C ARG A 171 0.48 16.46 17.95
N VAL A 172 1.60 15.99 18.49
CA VAL A 172 2.05 16.34 19.83
C VAL A 172 2.92 17.59 19.77
N ILE A 173 2.58 18.59 20.58
CA ILE A 173 3.34 19.84 20.71
C ILE A 173 4.22 19.73 21.95
N ILE A 174 5.51 19.98 21.79
CA ILE A 174 6.49 20.00 22.88
C ILE A 174 7.00 21.43 23.02
N GLN A 175 7.06 21.94 24.25
CA GLN A 175 7.53 23.28 24.56
C GLN A 175 8.58 23.24 25.67
N PHE A 176 9.67 23.97 25.47
CA PHE A 176 10.72 24.17 26.45
C PHE A 176 11.35 25.54 26.22
N MET A 177 11.27 26.42 27.22
CA MET A 177 11.62 27.84 27.06
C MET A 177 10.84 28.46 25.87
N GLU A 178 11.51 29.22 25.00
CA GLU A 178 10.97 29.77 23.76
C GLU A 178 10.83 28.74 22.62
N PHE A 179 11.39 27.54 22.79
CA PHE A 179 11.41 26.53 21.74
C PHE A 179 10.13 25.71 21.72
N THR A 180 9.59 25.51 20.51
CA THR A 180 8.44 24.64 20.26
C THR A 180 8.80 23.61 19.20
N ALA A 181 8.40 22.37 19.42
CA ALA A 181 8.58 21.25 18.50
C ALA A 181 7.25 20.52 18.27
N THR A 182 7.10 19.88 17.12
CA THR A 182 5.94 19.04 16.80
C THR A 182 6.38 17.61 16.53
N MET A 183 5.88 16.67 17.31
CA MET A 183 6.13 15.24 17.20
C MET A 183 4.86 14.51 16.71
N PRO A 184 4.90 13.78 15.59
CA PRO A 184 3.76 12.97 15.17
C PRO A 184 3.74 11.62 15.90
N ILE A 185 2.57 11.26 16.44
CA ILE A 185 2.29 9.89 16.91
C ILE A 185 1.28 9.27 15.94
N HIS A 186 1.67 8.18 15.28
CA HIS A 186 0.80 7.44 14.38
C HIS A 186 -0.10 6.49 15.18
N ILE A 187 -1.40 6.80 15.25
CA ILE A 187 -2.40 5.89 15.79
C ILE A 187 -2.84 4.99 14.64
N GLN A 188 -2.45 3.73 14.67
CA GLN A 188 -2.72 2.81 13.56
C GLN A 188 -3.04 1.42 14.07
N HIS A 189 -4.13 0.85 13.58
CA HIS A 189 -4.45 -0.54 13.84
C HIS A 189 -3.49 -1.48 13.08
N VAL A 190 -3.25 -2.67 13.63
CA VAL A 190 -2.51 -3.72 12.93
C VAL A 190 -3.27 -4.08 11.65
N GLN A 191 -2.61 -3.96 10.50
CA GLN A 191 -3.08 -4.51 9.23
C GLN A 191 -2.62 -5.96 9.15
N LEU A 192 -3.58 -6.89 9.12
CA LEU A 192 -3.29 -8.31 9.04
C LEU A 192 -2.90 -8.69 7.61
N PRO A 193 -1.85 -9.50 7.43
CA PRO A 193 -1.47 -10.01 6.11
C PRO A 193 -2.50 -11.02 5.63
N TRP A 194 -2.81 -10.96 4.33
CA TRP A 194 -3.53 -12.02 3.65
C TRP A 194 -2.52 -12.82 2.84
N LEU A 195 -2.09 -13.94 3.43
CA LEU A 195 -1.08 -14.83 2.88
C LEU A 195 -1.71 -15.86 1.94
N PHE A 196 -0.92 -16.32 0.98
CA PHE A 196 -1.33 -17.30 -0.02
C PHE A 196 -0.52 -18.58 0.12
N GLU A 197 -1.16 -19.69 -0.18
CA GLU A 197 -0.48 -20.97 -0.33
C GLU A 197 0.15 -21.05 -1.71
N ASP A 198 1.41 -21.48 -1.74
CA ASP A 198 2.17 -21.52 -2.99
C ASP A 198 2.04 -22.86 -3.74
N GLY A 199 1.34 -23.85 -3.17
CA GLY A 199 1.22 -25.19 -3.75
C GLY A 199 2.59 -25.81 -4.07
N THR A 200 2.78 -26.23 -5.32
CA THR A 200 4.06 -26.72 -5.86
C THR A 200 5.02 -25.59 -6.27
N GLY A 201 4.60 -24.33 -6.18
CA GLY A 201 5.34 -23.14 -6.60
C GLY A 201 5.23 -22.81 -8.10
N GLN A 202 4.58 -23.68 -8.88
CA GLN A 202 4.38 -23.48 -10.32
C GLN A 202 3.28 -22.44 -10.60
N VAL A 203 3.25 -21.89 -11.82
CA VAL A 203 2.24 -20.91 -12.27
C VAL A 203 0.82 -21.37 -11.98
N LYS A 204 0.50 -22.65 -12.20
CA LYS A 204 -0.85 -23.20 -11.97
C LYS A 204 -1.38 -23.06 -10.54
N ASP A 205 -0.48 -23.00 -9.55
CA ASP A 205 -0.84 -22.88 -8.13
C ASP A 205 -0.83 -21.42 -7.66
N ARG A 206 -0.06 -20.56 -8.35
CA ARG A 206 0.18 -19.16 -7.96
C ARG A 206 -0.64 -18.15 -8.77
N VAL A 207 -1.14 -18.54 -9.94
CA VAL A 207 -1.77 -17.64 -10.91
C VAL A 207 -3.14 -18.18 -11.33
N THR A 208 -4.14 -17.30 -11.37
CA THR A 208 -5.41 -17.53 -12.06
C THR A 208 -5.48 -16.61 -13.27
N VAL A 209 -5.82 -17.14 -14.45
CA VAL A 209 -6.06 -16.30 -15.63
C VAL A 209 -7.50 -15.77 -15.58
N VAL A 210 -7.67 -14.46 -15.73
CA VAL A 210 -8.99 -13.82 -15.72
C VAL A 210 -9.32 -13.31 -17.12
N LEU A 211 -10.43 -13.79 -17.65
CA LEU A 211 -10.97 -13.42 -18.95
C LEU A 211 -12.34 -12.79 -18.79
N LYS A 212 -12.60 -11.78 -19.60
CA LYS A 212 -13.94 -11.20 -19.77
C LYS A 212 -14.36 -11.38 -21.22
N THR A 213 -15.52 -11.99 -21.46
CA THR A 213 -16.09 -12.14 -22.80
C THR A 213 -17.44 -11.46 -22.98
N PHE A 214 -17.86 -11.33 -24.24
CA PHE A 214 -19.17 -10.88 -24.68
C PHE A 214 -19.32 -11.23 -26.16
N LEU A 215 -20.19 -12.18 -26.51
CA LEU A 215 -20.51 -12.57 -27.89
C LEU A 215 -19.31 -13.01 -28.76
N ARG A 216 -18.17 -13.38 -28.16
CA ARG A 216 -16.89 -13.64 -28.87
C ARG A 216 -16.33 -15.04 -28.58
N TYR A 217 -17.18 -16.06 -28.59
CA TYR A 217 -16.81 -17.41 -28.17
C TYR A 217 -15.69 -18.07 -28.98
N SER A 218 -15.57 -17.78 -30.27
CA SER A 218 -14.42 -18.28 -31.05
C SER A 218 -13.09 -17.73 -30.54
N ARG A 219 -13.09 -16.50 -30.01
CA ARG A 219 -11.90 -15.87 -29.45
C ARG A 219 -11.61 -16.38 -28.05
N LEU A 220 -12.66 -16.45 -27.22
CA LEU A 220 -12.58 -17.05 -25.89
C LEU A 220 -11.98 -18.46 -25.95
N LYS A 221 -12.44 -19.30 -26.89
CA LYS A 221 -11.91 -20.64 -27.12
C LYS A 221 -10.39 -20.62 -27.35
N ASN A 222 -9.93 -19.78 -28.27
CA ASN A 222 -8.50 -19.65 -28.58
C ASN A 222 -7.68 -19.14 -27.37
N ALA A 223 -8.24 -18.20 -26.58
CA ALA A 223 -7.59 -17.71 -25.37
C ALA A 223 -7.42 -18.85 -24.34
N ILE A 224 -8.49 -19.60 -24.06
CA ILE A 224 -8.47 -20.76 -23.15
C ILE A 224 -7.48 -21.82 -23.63
N GLU A 225 -7.51 -22.19 -24.91
CA GLU A 225 -6.59 -23.17 -25.49
C GLU A 225 -5.13 -22.72 -25.39
N SER A 226 -4.86 -21.42 -25.58
CA SER A 226 -3.50 -20.89 -25.43
C SER A 226 -2.97 -21.03 -24.00
N VAL A 227 -3.83 -20.83 -22.99
CA VAL A 227 -3.49 -21.04 -21.57
C VAL A 227 -3.23 -22.51 -21.29
N ASN A 228 -4.16 -23.38 -21.69
CA ASN A 228 -4.05 -24.82 -21.44
C ASN A 228 -2.82 -25.45 -22.09
N ARG A 229 -2.38 -24.91 -23.24
CA ARG A 229 -1.20 -25.41 -23.94
C ARG A 229 0.11 -25.07 -23.22
N LEU A 230 0.27 -23.83 -22.74
CA LEU A 230 1.55 -23.38 -22.16
C LEU A 230 1.62 -23.52 -20.64
N TYR A 231 0.47 -23.40 -19.96
CA TYR A 231 0.37 -23.47 -18.52
C TYR A 231 -0.75 -24.45 -18.11
N PRO A 232 -0.60 -25.76 -18.42
CA PRO A 232 -1.63 -26.75 -18.19
C PRO A 232 -2.05 -26.84 -16.72
N GLY A 233 -3.36 -26.97 -16.48
CA GLY A 233 -3.94 -27.03 -15.14
C GLY A 233 -4.08 -25.67 -14.45
N THR A 234 -3.60 -24.58 -15.03
CA THR A 234 -3.82 -23.23 -14.51
C THR A 234 -5.30 -22.90 -14.54
N ARG A 235 -5.83 -22.40 -13.43
CA ARG A 235 -7.22 -22.00 -13.31
C ARG A 235 -7.53 -20.80 -14.20
N ILE A 236 -8.68 -20.83 -14.86
CA ILE A 236 -9.17 -19.76 -15.73
C ILE A 236 -10.57 -19.38 -15.25
N VAL A 237 -10.76 -18.10 -14.93
CA VAL A 237 -12.07 -17.54 -14.60
C VAL A 237 -12.55 -16.72 -15.79
N VAL A 238 -13.72 -17.07 -16.32
CA VAL A 238 -14.37 -16.35 -17.41
C VAL A 238 -15.60 -15.64 -16.87
N ALA A 239 -15.66 -14.32 -17.02
CA ALA A 239 -16.85 -13.53 -16.76
C ALA A 239 -17.55 -13.17 -18.09
N ASP A 240 -18.80 -13.60 -18.25
CA ASP A 240 -19.54 -13.46 -19.51
C ASP A 240 -20.89 -12.76 -19.32
N ASP A 241 -21.04 -11.59 -19.94
CA ASP A 241 -22.28 -10.81 -19.97
C ASP A 241 -23.06 -10.97 -21.29
N THR A 242 -22.88 -12.10 -21.97
CA THR A 242 -23.66 -12.52 -23.14
C THR A 242 -25.11 -12.81 -22.74
N PRO A 243 -26.10 -12.31 -23.52
CA PRO A 243 -27.52 -12.62 -23.28
C PRO A 243 -27.82 -14.10 -23.29
N ASP A 244 -28.85 -14.46 -22.54
CA ASP A 244 -29.07 -15.86 -22.19
C ASP A 244 -29.25 -16.80 -23.38
N HIS A 245 -30.00 -16.35 -24.38
CA HIS A 245 -30.30 -17.08 -25.61
C HIS A 245 -29.09 -17.24 -26.56
N LEU A 246 -27.97 -16.56 -26.28
CA LEU A 246 -26.73 -16.68 -27.05
C LEU A 246 -25.62 -17.34 -26.24
N PHE A 247 -25.85 -17.66 -24.97
CA PHE A 247 -24.80 -18.14 -24.08
C PHE A 247 -24.27 -19.52 -24.50
N THR A 248 -22.95 -19.67 -24.56
CA THR A 248 -22.28 -20.95 -24.80
C THR A 248 -21.31 -21.23 -23.66
N SER A 249 -21.52 -22.35 -22.95
CA SER A 249 -20.66 -22.72 -21.84
C SER A 249 -19.28 -23.19 -22.31
N PHE A 250 -18.27 -22.84 -21.52
CA PHE A 250 -16.87 -23.27 -21.66
C PHE A 250 -16.37 -23.87 -20.34
N GLN A 251 -17.30 -24.22 -19.43
CA GLN A 251 -16.99 -24.82 -18.14
C GLN A 251 -16.18 -26.10 -18.35
N SER A 252 -15.07 -26.24 -17.61
CA SER A 252 -14.22 -27.43 -17.61
C SER A 252 -13.60 -27.64 -16.23
N SER A 253 -12.69 -28.61 -16.10
CA SER A 253 -12.00 -28.89 -14.84
C SER A 253 -11.16 -27.72 -14.31
N ASN A 254 -10.62 -26.89 -15.20
CA ASN A 254 -9.81 -25.73 -14.85
C ASN A 254 -10.40 -24.40 -15.32
N VAL A 255 -11.61 -24.40 -15.90
CA VAL A 255 -12.30 -23.19 -16.36
C VAL A 255 -13.61 -23.02 -15.63
N ASP A 256 -13.75 -21.93 -14.89
CA ASP A 256 -15.00 -21.52 -14.27
C ASP A 256 -15.64 -20.41 -15.12
N HIS A 257 -16.74 -20.77 -15.78
CA HIS A 257 -17.44 -19.86 -16.67
C HIS A 257 -18.67 -19.26 -15.98
N TYR A 258 -18.49 -18.06 -15.44
CA TYR A 258 -19.53 -17.33 -14.73
C TYR A 258 -20.38 -16.50 -15.69
N ARG A 259 -21.69 -16.74 -15.60
CA ARG A 259 -22.70 -15.94 -16.27
C ARG A 259 -22.98 -14.66 -15.48
N MET A 260 -23.04 -13.55 -16.18
CA MET A 260 -23.47 -12.26 -15.67
C MET A 260 -24.82 -11.88 -16.26
N PRO A 261 -25.55 -10.94 -15.64
CA PRO A 261 -26.67 -10.32 -16.33
C PRO A 261 -26.21 -9.70 -17.66
N ALA A 262 -27.07 -9.78 -18.67
CA ALA A 262 -26.72 -9.38 -20.03
C ALA A 262 -26.23 -7.92 -20.10
N TYR A 263 -25.21 -7.68 -20.93
CA TYR A 263 -24.70 -6.35 -21.28
C TYR A 263 -24.11 -5.53 -20.12
N LYS A 264 -23.84 -6.14 -18.95
CA LYS A 264 -23.33 -5.43 -17.76
C LYS A 264 -22.00 -4.72 -17.99
N GLY A 265 -21.18 -5.21 -18.91
CA GLY A 265 -20.06 -4.49 -19.45
C GLY A 265 -18.70 -4.88 -18.86
N TYR A 266 -17.70 -4.14 -19.33
CA TYR A 266 -16.29 -4.47 -19.21
C TYR A 266 -15.80 -4.56 -17.76
N PHE A 267 -15.83 -3.45 -17.01
CA PHE A 267 -15.29 -3.43 -15.64
C PHE A 267 -16.11 -4.21 -14.62
N ALA A 268 -17.43 -4.29 -14.79
CA ALA A 268 -18.25 -5.20 -13.99
C ALA A 268 -17.81 -6.66 -14.16
N GLY A 269 -17.51 -7.09 -15.38
CA GLY A 269 -17.02 -8.45 -15.65
C GLY A 269 -15.63 -8.70 -15.07
N ARG A 270 -14.74 -7.70 -15.13
CA ARG A 270 -13.42 -7.80 -14.49
C ARG A 270 -13.52 -7.96 -12.98
N ASN A 271 -14.41 -7.21 -12.32
CA ASN A 271 -14.64 -7.37 -10.88
C ASN A 271 -15.19 -8.75 -10.56
N LEU A 272 -16.15 -9.25 -11.33
CA LEU A 272 -16.65 -10.60 -11.13
C LEU A 272 -15.50 -11.60 -11.24
N GLY A 273 -14.73 -11.55 -12.33
CA GLY A 273 -13.60 -12.46 -12.52
C GLY A 273 -12.57 -12.37 -11.39
N LEU A 274 -12.16 -11.16 -11.02
CA LEU A 274 -11.20 -10.92 -9.94
C LEU A 274 -11.73 -11.37 -8.56
N SER A 275 -13.02 -11.23 -8.30
CA SER A 275 -13.63 -11.66 -7.03
C SER A 275 -13.53 -13.17 -6.80
N GLN A 276 -13.45 -13.96 -7.88
CA GLN A 276 -13.34 -15.42 -7.84
C GLN A 276 -11.89 -15.93 -7.79
N VAL A 277 -10.90 -15.03 -7.81
CA VAL A 277 -9.48 -15.40 -7.70
C VAL A 277 -9.09 -15.64 -6.24
N TRP A 278 -8.48 -16.77 -5.95
CA TRP A 278 -7.86 -17.08 -4.64
C TRP A 278 -6.36 -17.34 -4.70
N THR A 279 -5.77 -17.37 -5.90
CA THR A 279 -4.31 -17.48 -6.06
C THR A 279 -3.65 -16.13 -5.77
N GLU A 280 -2.36 -16.15 -5.39
CA GLU A 280 -1.62 -14.93 -5.02
C GLU A 280 -1.62 -13.88 -6.12
N TYR A 281 -1.49 -14.34 -7.36
CA TYR A 281 -1.52 -13.49 -8.54
C TYR A 281 -2.69 -13.86 -9.44
N PHE A 282 -3.06 -12.91 -10.29
CA PHE A 282 -3.88 -13.16 -11.45
C PHE A 282 -3.23 -12.56 -12.69
N PHE A 283 -3.40 -13.26 -13.81
CA PHE A 283 -3.05 -12.72 -15.12
C PHE A 283 -4.32 -12.29 -15.83
N TYR A 284 -4.46 -11.00 -16.04
CA TYR A 284 -5.60 -10.46 -16.77
C TYR A 284 -5.28 -10.37 -18.26
N MET A 285 -6.21 -10.77 -19.13
CA MET A 285 -6.14 -10.51 -20.56
C MET A 285 -7.56 -10.43 -21.18
N ASP A 286 -7.67 -9.79 -22.35
CA ASP A 286 -8.91 -9.80 -23.11
C ASP A 286 -9.09 -11.13 -23.88
N ASP A 287 -10.33 -11.52 -24.14
CA ASP A 287 -10.68 -12.78 -24.83
C ASP A 287 -10.16 -12.91 -26.28
N ASP A 288 -9.65 -11.83 -26.88
CA ASP A 288 -9.06 -11.79 -28.22
C ASP A 288 -7.53 -11.79 -28.18
N MET A 289 -6.95 -12.05 -27.01
CA MET A 289 -5.52 -12.25 -26.83
C MET A 289 -5.23 -13.75 -26.67
N MET A 290 -4.03 -14.16 -27.05
CA MET A 290 -3.50 -15.49 -26.82
C MET A 290 -2.13 -15.39 -26.18
N ILE A 291 -1.91 -16.21 -25.16
CA ILE A 291 -0.59 -16.31 -24.57
C ILE A 291 0.34 -17.14 -25.47
N THR A 292 1.62 -16.81 -25.42
CA THR A 292 2.69 -17.39 -26.24
C THR A 292 3.92 -17.62 -25.37
N GLU A 293 4.95 -18.28 -25.91
CA GLU A 293 6.24 -18.46 -25.21
C GLU A 293 6.87 -17.12 -24.77
N THR A 294 6.51 -16.02 -25.47
CA THR A 294 6.93 -14.67 -25.11
C THR A 294 6.17 -14.09 -23.93
N THR A 295 5.08 -14.69 -23.44
CA THR A 295 4.34 -14.15 -22.29
C THR A 295 5.12 -14.35 -20.98
N LYS A 296 5.84 -15.48 -20.85
CA LYS A 296 6.77 -15.80 -19.76
C LYS A 296 6.19 -15.56 -18.35
N MET A 297 5.03 -16.16 -18.02
CA MET A 297 4.37 -15.94 -16.73
C MET A 297 5.25 -16.31 -15.53
N ASP A 298 6.08 -17.35 -15.63
CA ASP A 298 7.01 -17.75 -14.56
C ASP A 298 7.99 -16.62 -14.23
N PHE A 299 8.52 -15.95 -15.26
CA PHE A 299 9.39 -14.80 -15.10
C PHE A 299 8.64 -13.61 -14.46
N LEU A 300 7.40 -13.34 -14.89
CA LEU A 300 6.57 -12.28 -14.30
C LEU A 300 6.29 -12.54 -12.82
N VAL A 301 6.02 -13.80 -12.44
CA VAL A 301 5.85 -14.23 -11.04
C VAL A 301 7.15 -14.01 -10.27
N SER A 302 8.30 -14.46 -10.79
CA SER A 302 9.62 -14.27 -10.17
C SER A 302 9.93 -12.79 -9.92
N PHE A 303 9.64 -11.93 -10.90
CA PHE A 303 9.78 -10.49 -10.77
C PHE A 303 8.96 -9.91 -9.62
N LEU A 304 7.68 -10.30 -9.48
CA LEU A 304 6.84 -9.85 -8.36
C LEU A 304 7.27 -10.48 -7.03
N ASP A 305 7.81 -11.70 -7.04
CA ASP A 305 8.33 -12.40 -5.86
C ASP A 305 9.64 -11.81 -5.33
N GLU A 306 10.41 -11.10 -6.15
CA GLU A 306 11.71 -10.52 -5.80
C GLU A 306 11.67 -9.00 -5.56
N THR A 307 10.65 -8.31 -6.08
CA THR A 307 10.54 -6.86 -6.01
C THR A 307 9.38 -6.39 -5.11
N ASN A 308 9.29 -5.08 -4.89
CA ASN A 308 8.19 -4.44 -4.18
C ASN A 308 7.06 -3.97 -5.13
N PHE A 309 7.07 -4.42 -6.39
CA PHE A 309 6.03 -4.13 -7.37
C PHE A 309 4.78 -4.96 -7.11
N HIS A 310 3.64 -4.41 -7.52
CA HIS A 310 2.33 -5.04 -7.35
C HIS A 310 1.78 -5.59 -8.66
N LEU A 311 2.26 -5.06 -9.79
CA LEU A 311 1.74 -5.35 -11.12
C LEU A 311 2.85 -5.20 -12.15
N VAL A 312 2.87 -6.12 -13.13
CA VAL A 312 3.74 -6.05 -14.31
C VAL A 312 2.91 -6.28 -15.58
N GLY A 313 2.90 -5.27 -16.45
CA GLY A 313 2.24 -5.33 -17.76
C GLY A 313 3.11 -5.94 -18.83
N VAL A 314 2.45 -6.49 -19.84
CA VAL A 314 3.09 -7.06 -21.04
C VAL A 314 2.64 -6.36 -22.30
N GLY A 315 3.43 -6.46 -23.36
CA GLY A 315 3.11 -5.92 -24.67
C GLY A 315 2.07 -6.74 -25.45
N ILE A 316 1.62 -6.18 -26.57
CA ILE A 316 0.92 -6.91 -27.62
C ILE A 316 1.90 -7.04 -28.78
N GLN A 317 2.31 -8.28 -29.08
CA GLN A 317 3.34 -8.55 -30.08
C GLN A 317 4.62 -7.73 -29.78
N ASP A 318 5.03 -6.85 -30.68
CA ASP A 318 6.21 -5.96 -30.56
C ASP A 318 5.91 -4.62 -29.87
N ARG A 319 4.67 -4.39 -29.44
CA ARG A 319 4.22 -3.09 -28.92
C ARG A 319 4.00 -3.12 -27.42
N LEU A 320 4.87 -2.42 -26.70
CA LEU A 320 4.62 -2.01 -25.31
C LEU A 320 3.89 -0.66 -25.32
N SER A 321 3.02 -0.43 -24.32
CA SER A 321 2.36 0.88 -24.14
C SER A 321 2.31 1.25 -22.66
N PRO A 322 3.48 1.51 -22.04
CA PRO A 322 3.50 2.02 -20.69
C PRO A 322 3.10 3.51 -20.72
N THR A 323 2.63 4.03 -19.59
CA THR A 323 2.27 5.45 -19.47
C THR A 323 2.64 5.95 -18.09
N THR A 324 3.16 7.17 -18.02
CA THR A 324 3.31 7.92 -16.77
C THR A 324 2.28 9.04 -16.69
N TYR A 325 1.93 9.41 -15.46
CA TYR A 325 1.00 10.46 -15.14
C TYR A 325 1.73 11.57 -14.37
N LEU A 326 1.46 12.81 -14.75
CA LEU A 326 1.88 13.99 -14.00
C LEU A 326 0.62 14.71 -13.51
N ALA A 327 0.42 14.71 -12.19
CA ALA A 327 -0.62 15.50 -11.56
C ALA A 327 -0.15 16.95 -11.38
N LEU A 328 -0.88 17.89 -11.97
CA LEU A 328 -0.65 19.33 -11.88
C LEU A 328 -1.77 19.98 -11.07
N GLY A 329 -1.47 21.11 -10.44
CA GLY A 329 -2.44 21.86 -9.65
C GLY A 329 -2.42 21.48 -8.17
N ASN A 330 -3.56 21.61 -7.49
CA ASN A 330 -3.68 21.43 -6.04
C ASN A 330 -4.73 20.36 -5.67
N LYS A 331 -5.28 20.42 -4.45
CA LYS A 331 -6.29 19.45 -3.98
C LYS A 331 -7.69 19.72 -4.55
N THR A 332 -8.02 20.96 -4.90
CA THR A 332 -9.34 21.36 -5.41
C THR A 332 -9.38 21.46 -6.92
N HIS A 333 -8.27 21.86 -7.54
CA HIS A 333 -8.14 22.00 -8.98
C HIS A 333 -6.94 21.21 -9.50
N ARG A 334 -7.20 20.07 -10.12
CA ARG A 334 -6.16 19.13 -10.55
C ARG A 334 -6.31 18.76 -12.02
N CYS A 335 -5.19 18.74 -12.74
CA CYS A 335 -5.13 18.20 -14.09
C CYS A 335 -4.13 17.04 -14.17
N ILE A 336 -4.47 16.00 -14.95
CA ILE A 336 -3.57 14.87 -15.20
C ILE A 336 -3.00 14.98 -16.61
N VAL A 337 -1.67 15.03 -16.71
CA VAL A 337 -0.95 14.91 -17.98
C VAL A 337 -0.48 13.48 -18.14
N GLN A 338 -1.02 12.79 -19.15
CA GLN A 338 -0.62 11.44 -19.55
C GLN A 338 0.54 11.53 -20.53
N LYS A 339 1.64 10.85 -20.22
CA LYS A 339 2.85 10.79 -21.04
C LYS A 339 3.09 9.35 -21.47
N PRO A 340 2.61 8.96 -22.67
CA PRO A 340 2.80 7.62 -23.21
C PRO A 340 4.17 7.42 -23.88
N ASP A 341 4.97 8.47 -24.04
CA ASP A 341 6.27 8.44 -24.72
C ASP A 341 7.34 9.15 -23.87
N PRO A 342 8.42 8.47 -23.43
CA PRO A 342 8.68 7.04 -23.62
C PRO A 342 7.76 6.14 -22.77
N GLY A 343 6.93 6.74 -21.92
CA GLY A 343 5.90 6.03 -21.15
C GLY A 343 6.38 5.42 -19.83
N TYR A 344 7.64 5.62 -19.45
CA TYR A 344 8.23 5.11 -18.22
C TYR A 344 9.16 6.13 -17.52
N TYR A 345 9.47 5.89 -16.25
CA TYR A 345 10.38 6.70 -15.44
C TYR A 345 11.83 6.21 -15.52
N SER A 346 12.05 4.93 -15.21
CA SER A 346 13.38 4.31 -15.25
C SER A 346 13.28 2.80 -15.42
N GLU A 347 14.34 2.18 -15.91
CA GLU A 347 14.53 0.73 -15.83
C GLU A 347 14.72 0.29 -14.37
N ILE A 348 14.26 -0.92 -14.04
CA ILE A 348 14.35 -1.47 -12.69
C ILE A 348 15.71 -2.13 -12.49
N ARG A 349 16.41 -1.72 -11.43
CA ARG A 349 17.72 -2.28 -11.08
C ARG A 349 17.64 -3.80 -10.90
N GLY A 350 18.49 -4.53 -11.62
CA GLY A 350 18.54 -6.00 -11.59
C GLY A 350 17.55 -6.69 -12.54
N PHE A 351 16.68 -5.94 -13.22
CA PHE A 351 15.70 -6.47 -14.18
C PHE A 351 15.76 -5.71 -15.51
N PRO A 352 16.77 -5.99 -16.37
CA PRO A 352 16.90 -5.35 -17.68
C PRO A 352 15.64 -5.57 -18.53
N GLY A 353 15.21 -4.55 -19.26
CA GLY A 353 14.00 -4.53 -20.08
C GLY A 353 12.70 -4.40 -19.28
N ILE A 354 12.77 -4.22 -17.96
CA ILE A 354 11.58 -3.95 -17.13
C ILE A 354 11.62 -2.50 -16.66
N TYR A 355 10.57 -1.75 -16.95
CA TYR A 355 10.49 -0.32 -16.69
C TYR A 355 9.44 0.01 -15.63
N THR A 356 9.67 1.10 -14.89
CA THR A 356 8.75 1.66 -13.91
C THR A 356 7.82 2.67 -14.57
N ASN A 357 6.52 2.60 -14.28
CA ASN A 357 5.50 3.45 -14.90
C ASN A 357 4.23 3.48 -14.02
N ASP A 358 3.20 4.24 -14.41
CA ASP A 358 1.95 4.34 -13.65
C ASP A 358 0.82 3.49 -14.24
N ALA A 359 0.86 3.28 -15.55
CA ALA A 359 -0.14 2.50 -16.26
C ALA A 359 0.47 1.65 -17.36
N VAL A 360 -0.20 0.55 -17.66
CA VAL A 360 0.10 -0.36 -18.77
C VAL A 360 -1.18 -0.66 -19.54
N LEU A 361 -1.10 -1.42 -20.63
CA LEU A 361 -2.28 -2.01 -21.23
C LEU A 361 -2.99 -2.92 -20.22
N ASN A 362 -4.28 -3.16 -20.42
CA ASN A 362 -5.02 -4.10 -19.61
C ASN A 362 -4.66 -5.58 -19.92
N ILE A 363 -3.37 -5.90 -19.85
CA ILE A 363 -2.79 -7.23 -20.04
C ILE A 363 -1.59 -7.29 -19.09
N PHE A 364 -1.78 -7.88 -17.93
CA PHE A 364 -0.81 -7.81 -16.84
C PHE A 364 -0.96 -8.96 -15.85
N LEU A 365 0.16 -9.29 -15.18
CA LEU A 365 0.15 -10.07 -13.95
C LEU A 365 0.10 -9.10 -12.77
N ALA A 366 -0.77 -9.35 -11.78
CA ALA A 366 -0.86 -8.51 -10.59
C ALA A 366 -1.14 -9.30 -9.31
N SER A 367 -0.71 -8.73 -8.19
CA SER A 367 -1.04 -9.18 -6.84
C SER A 367 -2.54 -9.07 -6.59
N THR A 368 -3.16 -10.19 -6.25
CA THR A 368 -4.62 -10.34 -6.20
C THR A 368 -5.27 -9.40 -5.19
N ASN A 369 -4.76 -9.35 -3.96
CA ASN A 369 -5.41 -8.59 -2.88
C ASN A 369 -5.29 -7.08 -3.07
N GLU A 370 -4.16 -6.60 -3.54
CA GLU A 370 -3.90 -5.19 -3.78
C GLU A 370 -4.69 -4.69 -4.99
N ALA A 371 -4.84 -5.51 -6.03
CA ALA A 371 -5.75 -5.19 -7.14
C ALA A 371 -7.22 -5.20 -6.70
N LYS A 372 -7.65 -6.15 -5.85
CA LYS A 372 -9.00 -6.17 -5.25
C LYS A 372 -9.29 -4.92 -4.41
N ALA A 373 -8.30 -4.43 -3.67
CA ALA A 373 -8.42 -3.23 -2.85
C ALA A 373 -8.55 -1.94 -3.68
N VAL A 374 -8.06 -1.93 -4.93
CA VAL A 374 -8.34 -0.86 -5.89
C VAL A 374 -9.71 -1.05 -6.54
N GLY A 375 -9.96 -2.25 -7.08
CA GLY A 375 -11.18 -2.59 -7.81
C GLY A 375 -11.28 -1.94 -9.19
N PHE A 376 -12.12 -2.49 -10.05
CA PHE A 376 -12.54 -1.83 -11.30
C PHE A 376 -13.88 -1.14 -11.05
N ASP A 377 -14.11 0.07 -11.54
CA ASP A 377 -15.42 0.70 -11.30
C ASP A 377 -16.51 0.14 -12.24
N PRO A 378 -17.56 -0.51 -11.70
CA PRO A 378 -18.60 -1.12 -12.53
C PRO A 378 -19.61 -0.10 -13.09
N HIS A 379 -19.39 1.22 -12.93
CA HIS A 379 -20.32 2.24 -13.40
C HIS A 379 -20.68 2.08 -14.90
N PRO A 380 -21.97 2.22 -15.30
CA PRO A 380 -22.40 1.98 -16.68
C PRO A 380 -21.68 2.79 -17.77
N LEU A 381 -21.11 3.96 -17.43
CA LEU A 381 -20.31 4.76 -18.36
C LEU A 381 -18.93 4.16 -18.67
N LEU A 382 -18.48 3.17 -17.89
CA LEU A 382 -17.25 2.39 -18.09
C LEU A 382 -17.52 0.99 -18.64
N ALA A 383 -18.78 0.65 -18.92
CA ALA A 383 -19.20 -0.65 -19.43
C ALA A 383 -18.62 -1.01 -20.82
N ARG A 384 -18.15 -0.02 -21.60
CA ARG A 384 -17.69 -0.21 -23.00
C ARG A 384 -16.24 0.19 -23.26
N ILE A 385 -15.73 1.20 -22.54
CA ILE A 385 -14.38 1.71 -22.70
C ILE A 385 -13.81 1.92 -21.31
N GLY A 386 -12.71 1.21 -21.02
CA GLY A 386 -11.98 1.36 -19.77
C GLY A 386 -10.54 0.93 -19.97
N HIS A 387 -9.61 1.86 -19.97
CA HIS A 387 -8.18 1.58 -20.21
C HIS A 387 -7.28 2.21 -19.14
N ASN A 388 -7.62 3.42 -18.67
CA ASN A 388 -6.77 4.19 -17.77
C ASN A 388 -7.36 4.29 -16.36
N GLU A 389 -8.67 4.11 -16.22
CA GLU A 389 -9.42 4.39 -15.01
C GLU A 389 -8.95 3.56 -13.81
N PHE A 390 -8.68 2.27 -14.02
CA PHE A 390 -8.09 1.41 -13.00
C PHE A 390 -6.75 1.98 -12.50
N PHE A 391 -5.88 2.39 -13.44
CA PHE A 391 -4.57 2.93 -13.10
C PHE A 391 -4.63 4.31 -12.43
N LEU A 392 -5.57 5.17 -12.85
CA LEU A 392 -5.85 6.44 -12.17
C LEU A 392 -6.33 6.21 -10.73
N SER A 393 -7.19 5.21 -10.50
CA SER A 393 -7.61 4.80 -9.14
C SER A 393 -6.49 4.14 -8.34
N ALA A 394 -5.54 3.49 -9.02
CA ALA A 394 -4.36 2.85 -8.43
C ALA A 394 -3.20 3.81 -8.13
N LEU A 395 -3.24 5.05 -8.62
CA LEU A 395 -2.16 6.02 -8.44
C LEU A 395 -1.83 6.24 -6.95
N GLY A 396 -0.55 6.07 -6.60
CA GLY A 396 -0.07 6.15 -5.22
C GLY A 396 -0.43 4.95 -4.33
N ARG A 397 -1.17 3.96 -4.86
CA ARG A 397 -1.52 2.71 -4.16
C ARG A 397 -0.73 1.51 -4.68
N LEU A 398 -0.62 1.39 -6.01
CA LEU A 398 0.10 0.30 -6.66
C LEU A 398 1.40 0.80 -7.28
N ARG A 399 2.39 -0.08 -7.29
CA ARG A 399 3.65 0.08 -8.03
C ARG A 399 3.55 -0.75 -9.29
N VAL A 400 3.64 -0.11 -10.44
CA VAL A 400 3.40 -0.72 -11.75
C VAL A 400 4.70 -0.78 -12.53
N ALA A 401 4.94 -1.92 -13.17
CA ALA A 401 6.05 -2.13 -14.08
C ALA A 401 5.55 -2.57 -15.46
N ALA A 402 6.41 -2.47 -16.47
CA ALA A 402 6.15 -2.96 -17.82
C ALA A 402 7.34 -3.78 -18.34
N CYS A 403 7.09 -4.99 -18.82
CA CYS A 403 8.10 -5.86 -19.42
C CYS A 403 8.15 -5.66 -20.94
N SER A 404 9.28 -5.19 -21.48
CA SER A 404 9.40 -4.88 -22.92
C SER A 404 9.55 -6.10 -23.82
N PHE A 405 10.02 -7.22 -23.28
CA PHE A 405 10.21 -8.47 -24.01
C PHE A 405 9.16 -9.52 -23.68
N CYS A 406 8.19 -9.20 -22.82
CA CYS A 406 7.06 -10.05 -22.51
C CYS A 406 5.85 -9.58 -23.33
N ALA A 407 5.17 -10.49 -24.03
CA ALA A 407 4.03 -10.12 -24.85
C ALA A 407 3.00 -11.25 -25.03
N VAL A 408 1.77 -10.85 -25.35
CA VAL A 408 0.71 -11.72 -25.87
C VAL A 408 0.47 -11.46 -27.35
N ARG A 409 -0.16 -12.41 -28.04
CA ARG A 409 -0.58 -12.25 -29.43
C ARG A 409 -2.03 -11.78 -29.51
N HIS A 410 -2.30 -10.70 -30.24
CA HIS A 410 -3.67 -10.25 -30.52
C HIS A 410 -4.25 -10.95 -31.75
N VAL A 411 -5.40 -11.59 -31.59
CA VAL A 411 -6.14 -12.25 -32.67
C VAL A 411 -7.22 -11.31 -33.18
N ARG A 412 -6.97 -10.70 -34.34
CA ARG A 412 -7.94 -9.82 -35.01
C ARG A 412 -8.96 -10.65 -35.79
N GLY A 413 -10.23 -10.26 -35.75
CA GLY A 413 -11.30 -10.87 -36.54
C GLY A 413 -12.05 -12.02 -35.84
N GLY A 414 -12.70 -12.88 -36.62
CA GLY A 414 -13.51 -14.01 -36.13
C GLY A 414 -15.02 -13.75 -36.10
N PRO A 415 -15.83 -14.83 -36.08
CA PRO A 415 -17.29 -14.74 -36.13
C PRO A 415 -17.85 -14.05 -34.89
N VAL A 416 -18.74 -13.09 -35.10
CA VAL A 416 -19.53 -12.41 -34.07
C VAL A 416 -20.94 -12.17 -34.62
N PRO A 417 -21.98 -12.04 -33.76
CA PRO A 417 -23.32 -11.68 -34.21
C PRO A 417 -23.31 -10.35 -34.99
N GLY A 418 -24.14 -10.23 -36.04
CA GLY A 418 -24.13 -9.08 -36.95
C GLY A 418 -24.34 -7.72 -36.28
N ASN A 419 -25.02 -7.70 -35.12
CA ASN A 419 -25.24 -6.49 -34.34
C ASN A 419 -24.11 -6.16 -33.34
N TYR A 420 -23.01 -6.92 -33.29
CA TYR A 420 -21.92 -6.75 -32.32
C TYR A 420 -21.26 -5.37 -32.40
N SER A 421 -21.17 -4.80 -33.61
CA SER A 421 -20.50 -3.52 -33.87
C SER A 421 -21.06 -2.35 -33.04
N LYS A 422 -22.38 -2.36 -32.75
CA LYS A 422 -23.05 -1.32 -31.95
C LYS A 422 -22.56 -1.27 -30.51
N TYR A 423 -22.11 -2.41 -29.96
CA TYR A 423 -21.56 -2.47 -28.61
C TYR A 423 -20.08 -2.10 -28.58
N ARG A 424 -19.33 -2.36 -29.67
CA ARG A 424 -17.89 -2.08 -29.76
C ARG A 424 -17.57 -0.60 -29.93
N LYS A 425 -18.43 0.14 -30.64
CA LYS A 425 -18.21 1.55 -31.01
C LYS A 425 -19.30 2.43 -30.41
N PRO A 426 -19.15 2.87 -29.14
CA PRO A 426 -20.14 3.75 -28.53
C PRO A 426 -20.12 5.13 -29.18
N GLU A 427 -21.28 5.79 -29.17
CA GLU A 427 -21.51 7.11 -29.76
C GLU A 427 -20.73 8.23 -29.05
N LYS A 428 -20.58 9.38 -29.72
CA LYS A 428 -19.87 10.56 -29.18
C LYS A 428 -20.46 11.03 -27.84
N ARG A 429 -21.79 11.04 -27.71
CA ARG A 429 -22.48 11.46 -26.46
C ARG A 429 -22.10 10.57 -25.27
N PHE A 430 -21.99 9.25 -25.48
CA PHE A 430 -21.55 8.32 -24.45
C PHE A 430 -20.11 8.62 -24.01
N LYS A 431 -19.21 8.84 -24.99
CA LYS A 431 -17.80 9.18 -24.70
C LYS A 431 -17.66 10.48 -23.90
N ALA A 432 -18.45 11.51 -24.23
CA ALA A 432 -18.47 12.77 -23.49
C ALA A 432 -18.93 12.57 -22.04
N LYS A 433 -20.04 11.85 -21.82
CA LYS A 433 -20.52 11.51 -20.47
C LYS A 433 -19.48 10.71 -19.67
N ARG A 434 -18.86 9.70 -20.28
CA ARG A 434 -17.77 8.93 -19.67
C ARG A 434 -16.61 9.83 -19.24
N ASN A 435 -16.18 10.74 -20.11
CA ASN A 435 -15.08 11.64 -19.78
C ASN A 435 -15.44 12.52 -18.58
N ASN A 436 -16.63 13.14 -18.57
CA ASN A 436 -17.08 13.94 -17.43
C ASN A 436 -17.19 13.13 -16.14
N TYR A 437 -17.64 11.88 -16.24
CA TYR A 437 -17.68 10.96 -15.10
C TYR A 437 -16.29 10.67 -14.54
N ASN A 438 -15.31 10.36 -15.40
CA ASN A 438 -13.93 10.13 -14.97
C ASN A 438 -13.31 11.34 -14.29
N LEU A 439 -13.61 12.54 -14.79
CA LEU A 439 -13.19 13.81 -14.19
C LEU A 439 -13.78 13.98 -12.78
N TYR A 440 -15.10 13.81 -12.67
CA TYR A 440 -15.82 13.90 -11.40
C TYR A 440 -15.32 12.88 -10.37
N MET A 441 -15.24 11.62 -10.76
CA MET A 441 -14.87 10.50 -9.88
C MET A 441 -13.50 10.69 -9.21
N HIS A 442 -12.52 11.18 -9.96
CA HIS A 442 -11.16 11.37 -9.45
C HIS A 442 -10.91 12.78 -8.89
N ASN A 443 -11.94 13.64 -8.86
CA ASN A 443 -11.82 15.06 -8.53
C ASN A 443 -10.69 15.75 -9.35
N ILE A 444 -10.77 15.61 -10.67
CA ILE A 444 -9.83 16.20 -11.63
C ILE A 444 -10.58 17.06 -12.64
N ASP A 445 -10.04 18.24 -12.96
CA ASP A 445 -10.63 19.21 -13.87
C ASP A 445 -10.31 18.88 -15.33
N CYS A 446 -9.13 18.30 -15.60
CA CYS A 446 -8.74 17.99 -16.96
C CYS A 446 -7.78 16.81 -17.09
N VAL A 447 -7.82 16.16 -18.26
CA VAL A 447 -6.88 15.11 -18.65
C VAL A 447 -6.33 15.45 -20.02
N LYS A 448 -5.00 15.55 -20.13
CA LYS A 448 -4.30 15.87 -21.38
C LYS A 448 -3.30 14.77 -21.71
N THR A 449 -3.25 14.33 -22.96
CA THR A 449 -2.17 13.47 -23.44
C THR A 449 -1.07 14.34 -24.05
N GLN A 450 0.16 14.17 -23.57
CA GLN A 450 1.34 14.85 -24.08
C GLN A 450 2.21 13.83 -24.82
N TRP A 451 2.25 13.95 -26.14
CA TRP A 451 3.17 13.20 -27.00
C TRP A 451 4.49 13.97 -27.11
N VAL A 452 5.62 13.25 -27.17
CA VAL A 452 6.88 13.87 -27.55
C VAL A 452 6.76 14.24 -29.02
N VAL A 453 6.70 15.53 -29.32
CA VAL A 453 6.77 16.01 -30.70
C VAL A 453 8.23 15.89 -31.11
N ASN A 454 8.57 14.84 -31.87
CA ASN A 454 9.83 14.81 -32.59
C ASN A 454 9.83 15.94 -33.61
N LYS A 455 10.42 17.09 -33.26
CA LYS A 455 10.67 18.21 -34.18
C LYS A 455 11.67 17.86 -35.31
N ALA A 456 12.20 16.64 -35.36
CA ALA A 456 13.23 16.21 -36.30
C ALA A 456 12.73 15.52 -37.60
N ARG A 457 11.49 15.78 -38.04
CA ARG A 457 10.97 15.29 -39.35
C ARG A 457 10.29 16.39 -40.18
N LYS A 458 10.82 17.61 -40.12
CA LYS A 458 10.60 18.66 -41.12
C LYS A 458 11.92 19.38 -41.35
N GLN A 459 12.79 18.76 -42.13
CA GLN A 459 13.77 19.41 -43.01
C GLN A 459 13.96 18.52 -44.21
#